data_AF-A0A067H6H9-F1
#
_entry.id   AF-A0A067H6H9-F1
#
_cell.length_a   1.000
_cell.length_b   1.000
_cell.length_c   1.000
_cell.angle_alpha   90.00
_cell.angle_beta   90.00
_cell.angle_gamma   90.00
#
_symmetry.space_group_name_H-M   'P 1'
#
loop_
_entity.id
_entity.type
_entity.pdbx_description
1 polymer ?
#
loop_
_entity_poly.entity_id
_entity_poly.type
_entity_poly.pdbx_seq_one_letter_code
_entity_poly.pdbx_strand_id
1 'polypeptide(L)'
;MKNFIKVWLSVTISLCYCHAIGKMVSKGIKRLSCLIPVVCLFLYLPLCLTSVHIGGTTAFFITWLANFKLLLFAFGLGPLSSHPPISLPLFVIVSCLPIKIQNNNNPIPGAREGRLNYTIKGLLVAILVQLQLAYEYSDYILSVHPKLILLVYSLHMYFLLELILAASAAVARAMLGLELEPQFKKPHLSTSLQDFWGKRWNLMVTGILRPTVYKPSLHVFTRLTGR
;
A
#
# COMPACT_ATOMS: atom_id res chain seq x y z
N MET A 1 -7.45 -4.79 -20.66
CA MET A 1 -8.54 -5.26 -19.76
C MET A 1 -8.46 -6.76 -19.44
N LYS A 2 -8.34 -7.67 -20.43
CA LYS A 2 -8.24 -9.13 -20.20
C LYS A 2 -7.15 -9.54 -19.19
N ASN A 3 -5.93 -9.00 -19.31
CA ASN A 3 -4.83 -9.32 -18.38
C ASN A 3 -5.10 -8.83 -16.96
N PHE A 4 -5.73 -7.65 -16.81
CA PHE A 4 -6.08 -7.10 -15.50
C PHE A 4 -7.05 -8.01 -14.76
N ILE A 5 -8.11 -8.47 -15.43
CA ILE A 5 -9.09 -9.39 -14.83
C ILE A 5 -8.41 -10.70 -14.43
N LYS A 6 -7.58 -11.28 -15.31
CA LYS A 6 -6.83 -12.50 -15.00
C LYS A 6 -5.94 -12.32 -13.76
N VAL A 7 -5.19 -11.21 -13.69
CA VAL A 7 -4.31 -10.90 -12.56
C VAL A 7 -5.11 -10.82 -11.25
N TRP A 8 -6.18 -10.03 -11.19
CA TRP A 8 -6.95 -9.85 -9.96
C TRP A 8 -7.76 -11.08 -9.56
N LEU A 9 -8.19 -11.90 -10.53
CA LEU A 9 -8.77 -13.21 -10.25
C LEU A 9 -7.73 -14.14 -9.61
N SER A 10 -6.52 -14.22 -10.17
CA SER A 10 -5.41 -14.99 -9.59
C SER A 10 -5.08 -14.53 -8.17
N VAL A 11 -4.96 -13.21 -7.95
CA VAL A 11 -4.75 -12.65 -6.60
C VAL A 11 -5.83 -13.14 -5.63
N THR A 12 -7.10 -13.04 -6.02
CA THR A 12 -8.24 -13.40 -5.15
C THR A 12 -8.22 -14.88 -4.80
N ILE A 13 -8.01 -15.76 -5.79
CA ILE A 13 -7.91 -17.21 -5.59
C ILE A 13 -6.74 -17.55 -4.66
N SER A 14 -5.57 -16.95 -4.89
CA SER A 14 -4.40 -17.15 -4.03
C SER A 14 -4.64 -16.70 -2.60
N LEU A 15 -5.36 -15.61 -2.37
CA LEU A 15 -5.71 -15.14 -1.02
C LEU A 15 -6.73 -16.06 -0.33
N CYS A 16 -7.69 -16.61 -1.07
CA CYS A 16 -8.59 -17.64 -0.56
C CYS A 16 -7.81 -18.88 -0.10
N TYR A 17 -6.82 -19.30 -0.89
CA TYR A 17 -5.89 -20.37 -0.51
C TYR A 17 -5.10 -20.01 0.77
N CYS A 18 -4.50 -18.83 0.84
CA CYS A 18 -3.76 -18.37 2.03
C CYS A 18 -4.63 -18.38 3.29
N HIS A 19 -5.88 -17.95 3.17
CA HIS A 19 -6.85 -17.96 4.28
C HIS A 19 -7.13 -19.37 4.79
N ALA A 20 -7.34 -20.32 3.87
CA ALA A 20 -7.53 -21.74 4.21
C ALA A 20 -6.28 -22.32 4.91
N ILE A 21 -5.09 -22.05 4.37
CA ILE A 21 -3.82 -22.45 4.98
C ILE A 21 -3.67 -21.89 6.40
N GLY A 22 -4.11 -20.66 6.66
CA GLY A 22 -4.11 -20.08 8.00
C GLY A 22 -4.93 -20.84 9.04
N LYS A 23 -5.99 -21.53 8.60
CA LYS A 23 -6.85 -22.36 9.45
C LYS A 23 -6.31 -23.79 9.60
N MET A 24 -5.67 -24.32 8.55
CA MET A 24 -5.21 -25.72 8.51
C MET A 24 -3.80 -25.91 9.06
N VAL A 25 -2.92 -24.92 8.91
CA VAL A 25 -1.49 -25.02 9.24
C VAL A 25 -1.15 -24.08 10.38
N SER A 26 -0.47 -24.58 11.40
CA SER A 26 -0.01 -23.78 12.54
C SER A 26 0.96 -22.67 12.12
N LYS A 27 0.94 -21.56 12.86
CA LYS A 27 1.85 -20.42 12.65
C LYS A 27 3.32 -20.86 12.76
N GLY A 28 4.17 -20.30 11.90
CA GLY A 28 5.61 -20.57 11.85
C GLY A 28 6.09 -20.98 10.46
N ILE A 29 7.22 -21.70 10.42
CA ILE A 29 7.95 -22.04 9.19
C ILE A 29 7.13 -22.94 8.25
N LYS A 30 6.30 -23.83 8.79
CA LYS A 30 5.42 -24.70 7.97
C LYS A 30 4.41 -23.87 7.18
N ARG A 31 3.73 -22.93 7.85
CA ARG A 31 2.81 -21.99 7.18
C ARG A 31 3.55 -21.12 6.19
N LEU A 32 4.73 -20.60 6.53
CA LEU A 32 5.55 -19.82 5.61
C LEU A 32 5.85 -20.60 4.31
N SER A 33 6.25 -21.86 4.44
CA SER A 33 6.57 -22.73 3.30
C SER A 33 5.39 -22.90 2.35
N CYS A 34 4.16 -23.04 2.88
CA CYS A 34 2.93 -23.10 2.08
C CYS A 34 2.61 -21.76 1.39
N LEU A 35 3.04 -20.62 1.95
CA LEU A 35 2.76 -19.29 1.41
C LEU A 35 3.81 -18.81 0.40
N ILE A 36 5.02 -19.36 0.39
CA ILE A 36 6.10 -18.96 -0.53
C ILE A 36 5.67 -19.00 -2.01
N PRO A 37 4.98 -20.05 -2.52
CA PRO A 37 4.51 -20.06 -3.90
C PRO A 37 3.62 -18.87 -4.25
N VAL A 38 2.75 -18.45 -3.32
CA VAL A 38 1.89 -17.27 -3.50
C VAL A 38 2.71 -15.98 -3.48
N VAL A 39 3.71 -15.89 -2.60
CA VAL A 39 4.62 -14.73 -2.55
C VAL A 39 5.37 -14.56 -3.87
N CYS A 40 5.87 -15.65 -4.44
CA CYS A 40 6.52 -15.66 -5.76
C CYS A 40 5.55 -15.25 -6.87
N LEU A 41 4.32 -15.78 -6.84
CA LEU A 41 3.29 -15.41 -7.81
C LEU A 41 2.97 -13.90 -7.73
N PHE A 42 2.90 -13.33 -6.53
CA PHE A 42 2.62 -11.92 -6.31
C PHE A 42 3.76 -11.00 -6.79
N LEU A 43 5.00 -11.49 -6.90
CA LEU A 43 6.09 -10.77 -7.56
C LEU A 43 5.91 -10.73 -9.08
N TYR A 44 5.40 -11.80 -9.66
CA TYR A 44 5.22 -11.95 -11.11
C TYR A 44 4.00 -11.21 -11.67
N LEU A 45 2.86 -11.27 -10.98
CA LEU A 45 1.56 -10.84 -11.53
C LEU A 45 1.52 -9.39 -12.06
N PRO A 46 2.10 -8.36 -11.41
CA PRO A 46 2.05 -7.00 -11.94
C PRO A 46 2.85 -6.81 -13.23
N LEU A 47 3.86 -7.66 -13.49
CA LEU A 47 4.65 -7.61 -14.72
C LEU A 47 3.81 -7.98 -15.96
N CYS A 48 2.67 -8.64 -15.76
CA CYS A 48 1.70 -8.94 -16.82
C CYS A 48 0.85 -7.72 -17.24
N LEU A 49 1.01 -6.58 -16.56
CA LEU A 49 0.28 -5.33 -16.80
C LEU A 49 1.18 -4.33 -17.51
N THR A 50 0.73 -3.82 -18.65
CA THR A 50 1.53 -2.91 -19.50
C THR A 50 1.40 -1.44 -19.13
N SER A 51 0.34 -1.07 -18.40
CA SER A 51 0.12 0.33 -17.97
C SER A 51 0.95 0.64 -16.73
N VAL A 52 1.72 1.72 -16.77
CA VAL A 52 2.58 2.17 -15.65
C VAL A 52 1.77 2.42 -14.39
N HIS A 53 0.63 3.12 -14.46
CA HIS A 53 -0.17 3.44 -13.29
C HIS A 53 -0.88 2.20 -12.73
N ILE A 54 -1.47 1.36 -13.58
CA ILE A 54 -2.19 0.16 -13.13
C ILE A 54 -1.21 -0.90 -12.63
N GLY A 55 -0.13 -1.15 -13.38
CA GLY A 55 0.95 -2.07 -13.01
C GLY A 55 1.66 -1.62 -11.74
N GLY A 56 2.04 -0.34 -11.66
CA GLY A 56 2.68 0.25 -10.48
C GLY A 56 1.80 0.19 -9.23
N THR A 57 0.50 0.51 -9.36
CA THR A 57 -0.45 0.38 -8.23
C THR A 57 -0.61 -1.08 -7.80
N THR A 58 -0.72 -2.00 -8.77
CA THR A 58 -0.85 -3.44 -8.48
C THR A 58 0.42 -3.98 -7.82
N ALA A 59 1.61 -3.56 -8.27
CA ALA A 59 2.87 -3.91 -7.63
C ALA A 59 2.96 -3.36 -6.20
N PHE A 60 2.59 -2.09 -6.00
CA PHE A 60 2.56 -1.47 -4.68
C PHE A 60 1.63 -2.24 -3.72
N PHE A 61 0.44 -2.62 -4.17
CA PHE A 61 -0.56 -3.30 -3.33
C PHE A 61 -0.24 -4.79 -3.11
N ILE A 62 0.09 -5.50 -4.18
CA ILE A 62 0.18 -6.96 -4.18
C ILE A 62 1.62 -7.41 -3.92
N THR A 63 2.56 -7.02 -4.78
CA THR A 63 3.96 -7.43 -4.66
C THR A 63 4.59 -6.98 -3.35
N TRP A 64 4.27 -5.76 -2.91
CA TRP A 64 4.83 -5.25 -1.67
C TRP A 64 3.91 -5.48 -0.48
N LEU A 65 2.78 -4.77 -0.39
CA LEU A 65 2.00 -4.76 0.85
C LEU A 65 1.36 -6.12 1.17
N ALA A 66 0.74 -6.78 0.20
CA ALA A 66 0.11 -8.09 0.44
C ALA A 66 1.16 -9.15 0.82
N ASN A 67 2.29 -9.20 0.12
CA ASN A 67 3.39 -10.10 0.49
C ASN A 67 3.89 -9.87 1.91
N PHE A 68 4.15 -8.62 2.30
CA PHE A 68 4.62 -8.33 3.65
C PHE A 68 3.58 -8.71 4.72
N LYS A 69 2.30 -8.51 4.44
CA LYS A 69 1.21 -8.97 5.33
C LYS A 69 1.14 -10.49 5.39
N LEU A 70 1.31 -11.21 4.28
CA LEU A 70 1.33 -12.67 4.23
C LEU A 70 2.55 -13.25 4.97
N LEU A 71 3.71 -12.60 4.87
CA LEU A 71 4.91 -12.98 5.63
C LEU A 71 4.66 -12.82 7.14
N LEU A 72 4.07 -11.70 7.58
CA LEU A 72 3.67 -11.55 8.98
C LEU A 72 2.64 -12.61 9.40
N PHE A 73 1.65 -12.87 8.55
CA PHE A 73 0.61 -13.85 8.77
C PHE A 73 1.15 -15.28 8.93
N ALA A 74 2.23 -15.61 8.22
CA ALA A 74 2.93 -16.88 8.37
C ALA A 74 3.31 -17.15 9.84
N PHE A 75 3.75 -16.10 10.55
CA PHE A 75 4.16 -16.15 11.96
C PHE A 75 3.06 -15.77 12.96
N GLY A 76 1.81 -15.58 12.49
CA GLY A 76 0.71 -15.16 13.34
C GLY A 76 0.81 -13.71 13.81
N LEU A 77 1.48 -12.86 13.02
CA LEU A 77 1.63 -11.43 13.27
C LEU A 77 0.86 -10.61 12.24
N GLY A 78 0.80 -9.29 12.46
CA GLY A 78 0.27 -8.33 11.49
C GLY A 78 -1.26 -8.31 11.38
N PRO A 79 -1.80 -7.51 10.45
CA PRO A 79 -3.23 -7.22 10.38
C PRO A 79 -4.10 -8.40 9.93
N LEU A 80 -3.48 -9.46 9.40
CA LEU A 80 -4.18 -10.68 8.97
C LEU A 80 -4.30 -11.73 10.08
N SER A 81 -3.62 -11.53 11.20
CA SER A 81 -3.63 -12.44 12.35
C SER A 81 -4.42 -11.81 13.48
N SER A 82 -5.65 -12.26 13.70
CA SER A 82 -6.53 -11.79 14.78
C SER A 82 -7.11 -12.95 15.57
N HIS A 83 -7.54 -12.66 16.80
CA HIS A 83 -8.31 -13.57 17.65
C HIS A 83 -9.61 -12.87 18.05
N PRO A 84 -10.78 -13.30 17.53
CA PRO A 84 -11.02 -14.43 16.60
C PRO A 84 -10.47 -14.18 15.17
N PRO A 85 -10.29 -15.23 14.35
CA PRO A 85 -9.83 -15.08 12.95
C PRO A 85 -10.77 -14.21 12.11
N ILE A 86 -10.21 -13.36 11.27
CA ILE A 86 -10.99 -12.53 10.34
C ILE A 86 -11.78 -13.38 9.34
N SER A 87 -12.91 -12.84 8.87
CA SER A 87 -13.69 -13.47 7.80
C SER A 87 -12.92 -13.46 6.47
N LEU A 88 -13.27 -14.38 5.55
CA LEU A 88 -12.59 -14.47 4.24
C LEU A 88 -12.65 -13.15 3.44
N PRO A 89 -13.80 -12.45 3.34
CA PRO A 89 -13.85 -11.18 2.62
C PRO A 89 -12.93 -10.12 3.24
N LEU A 90 -12.91 -10.05 4.58
CA LEU A 90 -12.04 -9.13 5.30
C LEU A 90 -10.56 -9.49 5.09
N PHE A 91 -10.21 -10.78 5.08
CA PHE A 91 -8.86 -11.25 4.78
C PHE A 91 -8.39 -10.80 3.40
N VAL A 92 -9.23 -10.97 2.37
CA VAL A 92 -8.90 -10.54 1.00
C VAL A 92 -8.73 -9.03 0.93
N ILE A 93 -9.67 -8.25 1.47
CA ILE A 93 -9.64 -6.79 1.43
C ILE A 93 -8.43 -6.23 2.19
N VAL A 94 -8.18 -6.71 3.41
CA VAL A 94 -7.04 -6.27 4.24
C VAL A 94 -5.72 -6.70 3.63
N SER A 95 -5.67 -7.84 2.92
CA SER A 95 -4.46 -8.26 2.21
C SER A 95 -4.15 -7.31 1.05
N CYS A 96 -5.13 -7.12 0.15
CA CYS A 96 -4.97 -6.34 -1.08
C CYS A 96 -4.78 -4.84 -0.84
N LEU A 97 -5.56 -4.24 0.06
CA LEU A 97 -5.62 -2.79 0.16
C LEU A 97 -4.65 -2.24 1.22
N PRO A 98 -4.06 -1.07 0.98
CA PRO A 98 -3.32 -0.32 2.00
C PRO A 98 -4.34 0.26 2.99
N ILE A 99 -4.81 -0.54 3.95
CA ILE A 99 -5.76 -0.10 4.97
C ILE A 99 -5.31 -0.57 6.35
N LYS A 100 -5.51 0.29 7.34
CA LYS A 100 -5.35 -0.04 8.75
C LYS A 100 -6.69 0.09 9.42
N ILE A 101 -7.21 -1.03 9.91
CA ILE A 101 -8.44 -1.05 10.69
C ILE A 101 -8.17 -0.31 11.99
N GLN A 102 -9.04 0.65 12.31
CA GLN A 102 -8.97 1.36 13.56
C GLN A 102 -9.64 0.52 14.65
N ASN A 103 -8.87 0.11 15.66
CA ASN A 103 -9.36 -0.68 16.79
C ASN A 103 -9.88 0.17 17.96
N ASN A 104 -9.82 1.50 17.88
CA ASN A 104 -10.12 2.37 19.02
C ASN A 104 -11.13 3.46 18.63
N ASN A 105 -12.18 3.61 19.45
CA ASN A 105 -13.32 4.53 19.26
C ASN A 105 -12.98 6.03 19.38
N ASN A 106 -11.70 6.39 19.43
CA ASN A 106 -11.32 7.80 19.55
C ASN A 106 -11.40 8.47 18.17
N PRO A 107 -12.24 9.50 18.00
CA PRO A 107 -12.29 10.24 16.75
C PRO A 107 -10.95 10.93 16.53
N ILE A 108 -10.28 10.61 15.41
CA ILE A 108 -9.02 11.25 15.05
C ILE A 108 -9.36 12.63 14.44
N PRO A 109 -8.82 13.74 14.98
CA PRO A 109 -8.99 15.04 14.36
C PRO A 109 -8.31 15.05 12.98
N GLY A 110 -9.10 15.29 11.94
CA GLY A 110 -8.66 15.29 10.52
C GLY A 110 -9.14 14.11 9.68
N ALA A 111 -10.04 13.26 10.18
CA ALA A 111 -10.46 11.99 9.55
C ALA A 111 -11.15 12.09 8.18
N ARG A 112 -11.50 13.30 7.71
CA ARG A 112 -12.08 13.52 6.37
C ARG A 112 -11.58 14.84 5.82
N GLU A 113 -10.57 14.79 4.95
CA GLU A 113 -10.43 15.88 3.98
C GLU A 113 -11.74 15.96 3.19
N GLY A 114 -12.28 17.17 3.03
CA GLY A 114 -13.56 17.37 2.36
C GLY A 114 -13.51 16.86 0.91
N ARG A 115 -14.66 16.42 0.37
CA ARG A 115 -14.79 15.96 -1.03
C ARG A 115 -14.15 16.95 -2.01
N LEU A 116 -14.26 18.26 -1.72
CA LEU A 116 -13.64 19.34 -2.49
C LEU A 116 -12.11 19.23 -2.59
N ASN A 117 -11.42 18.81 -1.53
CA ASN A 117 -9.96 18.69 -1.55
C ASN A 117 -9.51 17.60 -2.53
N TYR A 118 -10.20 16.46 -2.55
CA TYR A 118 -9.93 15.40 -3.51
C TYR A 118 -10.28 15.81 -4.94
N THR A 119 -11.34 16.59 -5.15
CA THR A 119 -11.67 17.15 -6.46
C THR A 119 -10.55 18.08 -6.96
N ILE A 120 -10.05 18.97 -6.10
CA ILE A 120 -8.94 19.87 -6.42
C ILE A 120 -7.68 19.07 -6.75
N LYS A 121 -7.31 18.09 -5.91
CA LYS A 121 -6.16 17.21 -6.16
C LYS A 121 -6.30 16.42 -7.46
N GLY A 122 -7.51 15.93 -7.77
CA GLY A 122 -7.81 15.26 -9.05
C GLY A 122 -7.60 16.18 -10.25
N LEU A 123 -8.08 17.42 -10.16
CA LEU A 123 -7.85 18.44 -11.20
C LEU A 123 -6.36 18.76 -11.35
N LEU A 124 -5.62 18.89 -10.24
CA LEU A 124 -4.17 19.11 -10.27
C LEU A 124 -3.45 17.95 -10.96
N VAL A 125 -3.80 16.70 -10.66
CA VAL A 125 -3.21 15.53 -11.35
C VAL A 125 -3.52 15.58 -12.85
N ALA A 126 -4.75 15.90 -13.24
CA ALA A 126 -5.12 16.02 -14.64
C ALA A 126 -4.29 17.10 -15.36
N ILE A 127 -4.13 18.28 -14.75
CA ILE A 127 -3.30 19.36 -15.28
C ILE A 127 -1.84 18.92 -15.41
N LEU A 128 -1.28 18.27 -14.38
CA LEU A 128 0.10 17.76 -14.42
C LEU A 128 0.30 16.71 -15.53
N VAL A 129 -0.65 15.79 -15.71
CA VAL A 129 -0.60 14.83 -16.83
C VAL A 129 -0.65 15.52 -18.18
N GLN A 130 -1.54 16.52 -18.35
CA GLN A 130 -1.64 17.28 -19.59
C GLN A 130 -0.36 18.08 -19.88
N LEU A 131 0.27 18.67 -18.86
CA LEU A 131 1.56 19.34 -18.98
C LEU A 131 2.66 18.36 -19.40
N GLN A 132 2.71 17.17 -18.80
CA GLN A 132 3.66 16.11 -19.19
C GLN A 132 3.44 15.66 -20.64
N LEU A 133 2.20 15.42 -21.05
CA LEU A 133 1.86 15.00 -22.42
C LEU A 133 2.19 16.09 -23.44
N ALA A 134 1.86 17.35 -23.14
CA ALA A 134 2.21 18.49 -23.97
C ALA A 134 3.74 18.66 -24.09
N TYR A 135 4.48 18.38 -23.02
CA TYR A 135 5.94 18.41 -23.02
C TYR A 135 6.56 17.26 -23.82
N GLU A 136 5.99 16.06 -23.76
CA GLU A 136 6.47 14.88 -24.51
C GLU A 136 6.18 14.99 -26.02
N TYR A 137 5.08 15.66 -26.40
CA TYR A 137 4.70 15.87 -27.81
C TYR A 137 5.42 17.05 -28.46
N SER A 138 5.97 17.97 -27.67
CA SER A 138 6.59 19.18 -28.14
C SER A 138 8.11 19.02 -28.20
N ASP A 139 8.77 19.39 -29.30
CA ASP A 139 10.25 19.42 -29.43
C ASP A 139 10.95 20.37 -28.43
N TYR A 140 10.20 20.99 -27.51
CA TYR A 140 10.64 21.85 -26.41
C TYR A 140 11.37 21.11 -25.27
N ILE A 141 11.72 19.83 -25.47
CA ILE A 141 12.47 19.03 -24.49
C ILE A 141 13.79 19.72 -24.08
N LEU A 142 14.39 20.54 -24.95
CA LEU A 142 15.71 21.13 -24.74
C LEU A 142 15.75 22.37 -23.82
N SER A 143 14.62 23.05 -23.57
CA SER A 143 14.62 24.38 -22.90
C SER A 143 14.20 24.36 -21.42
N VAL A 144 13.62 23.27 -20.93
CA VAL A 144 13.15 23.17 -19.54
C VAL A 144 14.22 22.56 -18.65
N HIS A 145 14.54 23.26 -17.56
CA HIS A 145 15.58 22.82 -16.63
C HIS A 145 15.23 21.45 -15.99
N PRO A 146 16.13 20.45 -15.98
CA PRO A 146 15.85 19.08 -15.49
C PRO A 146 15.27 18.99 -14.07
N LYS A 147 15.70 19.89 -13.17
CA LYS A 147 15.14 19.97 -11.79
C LYS A 147 13.66 20.32 -11.76
N LEU A 148 13.16 21.14 -12.70
CA LEU A 148 11.75 21.49 -12.78
C LEU A 148 10.93 20.27 -13.19
N ILE A 149 11.42 19.49 -14.15
CA ILE A 149 10.79 18.23 -14.58
C ILE A 149 10.67 17.26 -13.41
N LEU A 150 11.76 17.09 -12.64
CA LEU A 150 11.76 16.25 -11.44
C LEU A 150 10.74 16.73 -10.39
N LEU A 151 10.62 18.04 -10.18
CA LEU A 151 9.64 18.63 -9.27
C LEU A 151 8.21 18.31 -9.72
N VAL A 152 7.91 18.49 -11.02
CA VAL A 152 6.58 18.20 -11.58
C VAL A 152 6.23 16.72 -11.44
N TYR A 153 7.17 15.80 -11.74
CA TYR A 153 6.97 14.36 -11.51
C TYR A 153 6.75 14.04 -10.03
N SER A 154 7.49 14.69 -9.13
CA SER A 154 7.36 14.48 -7.69
C SER A 154 5.96 14.88 -7.19
N LEU A 155 5.44 16.02 -7.66
CA LEU A 155 4.08 16.47 -7.35
C LEU A 155 3.03 15.55 -7.96
N HIS A 156 3.19 15.15 -9.22
CA HIS A 156 2.29 14.21 -9.89
C HIS A 156 2.18 12.90 -9.10
N MET A 157 3.31 12.29 -8.75
CA MET A 157 3.36 11.05 -7.98
C MET A 157 2.77 11.21 -6.59
N TYR A 158 3.03 12.32 -5.91
CA TYR A 158 2.45 12.61 -4.59
C TYR A 158 0.91 12.64 -4.63
N PHE A 159 0.34 13.48 -5.50
CA PHE A 159 -1.11 13.63 -5.58
C PHE A 159 -1.78 12.37 -6.10
N LEU A 160 -1.17 11.69 -7.08
CA LEU A 160 -1.69 10.41 -7.59
C LEU A 160 -1.72 9.35 -6.49
N LEU A 161 -0.63 9.19 -5.73
CA LEU A 161 -0.57 8.24 -4.62
C LEU A 161 -1.62 8.57 -3.56
N GLU A 162 -1.80 9.84 -3.23
CA GLU A 162 -2.82 10.30 -2.28
C GLU A 162 -4.24 9.96 -2.74
N LEU A 163 -4.58 10.19 -4.01
CA LEU A 163 -5.88 9.85 -4.59
C LEU A 163 -6.11 8.33 -4.61
N ILE A 164 -5.12 7.54 -5.02
CA ILE A 164 -5.21 6.07 -5.06
C ILE A 164 -5.45 5.51 -3.64
N LEU A 165 -4.73 6.04 -2.65
CA LEU A 165 -4.86 5.63 -1.26
C LEU A 165 -6.21 6.06 -0.66
N ALA A 166 -6.68 7.27 -0.96
CA ALA A 166 -7.99 7.74 -0.54
C ALA A 166 -9.14 6.93 -1.18
N ALA A 167 -9.04 6.63 -2.48
CA ALA A 167 -10.00 5.79 -3.18
C ALA A 167 -10.03 4.37 -2.59
N SER A 168 -8.86 3.79 -2.30
CA SER A 168 -8.76 2.47 -1.65
C SER A 168 -9.41 2.46 -0.27
N ALA A 169 -9.17 3.50 0.54
CA ALA A 169 -9.81 3.64 1.84
C ALA A 169 -11.33 3.84 1.72
N ALA A 170 -11.81 4.59 0.72
CA ALA A 170 -13.23 4.77 0.47
C ALA A 170 -13.92 3.46 0.07
N VAL A 171 -13.31 2.69 -0.84
CA VAL A 171 -13.79 1.36 -1.24
C VAL A 171 -13.84 0.42 -0.03
N ALA A 172 -12.77 0.37 0.76
CA ALA A 172 -12.73 -0.47 1.96
C ALA A 172 -13.78 -0.06 3.00
N ARG A 173 -14.00 1.24 3.23
CA ARG A 173 -15.08 1.75 4.10
C ARG A 173 -16.46 1.34 3.59
N ALA A 174 -16.70 1.44 2.28
CA ALA A 174 -17.97 1.04 1.68
C ALA A 174 -18.23 -0.47 1.79
N MET A 175 -17.19 -1.30 1.66
CA MET A 175 -17.31 -2.76 1.73
C MET A 175 -17.36 -3.31 3.16
N LEU A 176 -16.63 -2.69 4.09
CA LEU A 176 -16.43 -3.23 5.44
C LEU A 176 -17.25 -2.49 6.52
N GLY A 177 -17.69 -1.26 6.26
CA GLY A 177 -18.34 -0.40 7.26
C GLY A 177 -17.42 -0.01 8.43
N LEU A 178 -16.11 -0.26 8.33
CA LEU A 178 -15.15 -0.02 9.40
C LEU A 178 -14.49 1.35 9.28
N GLU A 179 -14.19 1.95 10.43
CA GLU A 179 -13.31 3.12 10.46
C GLU A 179 -11.86 2.71 10.13
N LEU A 180 -11.24 3.49 9.26
CA LEU A 180 -9.89 3.26 8.79
C LEU A 180 -9.01 4.45 9.17
N GLU A 181 -7.81 4.17 9.66
CA GLU A 181 -6.82 5.21 9.89
C GLU A 181 -6.48 5.94 8.57
N PRO A 182 -6.28 7.26 8.61
CA PRO A 182 -5.86 8.01 7.42
C PRO A 182 -4.46 7.58 6.99
N GLN A 183 -4.24 7.51 5.67
CA GLN A 183 -2.93 7.13 5.13
C GLN A 183 -1.88 8.23 5.25
N PHE A 184 -2.31 9.48 5.21
CA PHE A 184 -1.47 10.66 5.37
C PHE A 184 -1.94 11.53 6.53
N LYS A 185 -1.00 12.20 7.20
CA LYS A 185 -1.29 13.21 8.24
C LYS A 185 -0.56 14.52 7.95
N LYS A 186 -1.06 15.28 6.96
CA LYS A 186 -0.52 16.58 6.54
C LYS A 186 1.03 16.56 6.45
N PRO A 187 1.60 15.79 5.51
CA PRO A 187 3.05 15.55 5.45
C PRO A 187 3.88 16.82 5.30
N HIS A 188 3.33 17.86 4.66
CA HIS A 188 3.97 19.17 4.49
C HIS A 188 4.19 19.95 5.80
N LEU A 189 3.55 19.55 6.91
CA LEU A 189 3.75 20.16 8.25
C LEU A 189 4.81 19.42 9.10
N SER A 190 5.62 18.56 8.49
CA SER A 190 6.67 17.83 9.22
C SER A 190 7.77 18.76 9.71
N THR A 191 8.18 18.61 10.97
CA THR A 191 9.30 19.37 11.55
C THR A 191 10.66 18.65 11.45
N SER A 192 10.66 17.38 11.04
CA SER A 192 11.87 16.56 10.84
C SER A 192 11.61 15.42 9.87
N LEU A 193 12.69 14.81 9.35
CA LEU A 193 12.59 13.61 8.51
C LEU A 193 11.94 12.42 9.24
N GLN A 194 12.22 12.28 10.55
CA GLN A 194 11.60 11.25 11.37
C GLN A 194 10.09 11.47 11.50
N ASP A 195 9.65 12.72 11.65
CA ASP A 195 8.23 13.06 11.71
C ASP A 195 7.54 12.80 10.37
N PHE A 196 8.17 13.22 9.26
CA PHE A 196 7.69 12.99 7.91
C PHE A 196 7.48 11.49 7.62
N TRP A 197 8.55 10.68 7.65
CA TRP A 197 8.51 9.27 7.29
C TRP A 197 7.86 8.38 8.36
N GLY A 198 7.98 8.76 9.63
CA GLY A 198 7.52 7.94 10.74
C GLY A 198 6.05 8.15 11.11
N LYS A 199 5.51 9.36 10.91
CA LYS A 199 4.22 9.76 11.52
C LYS A 199 3.23 10.43 10.57
N ARG A 200 3.65 10.79 9.35
CA ARG A 200 2.80 11.58 8.44
C ARG A 200 2.69 11.05 7.02
N TRP A 201 3.73 10.43 6.51
CA TRP A 201 3.77 9.87 5.17
C TRP A 201 3.43 8.38 5.18
N ASN A 202 2.40 7.98 4.42
CA ASN A 202 2.01 6.59 4.17
C ASN A 202 2.10 5.69 5.41
N LEU A 203 1.21 5.92 6.37
CA LEU A 203 1.22 5.25 7.66
C LEU A 203 1.08 3.73 7.57
N MET A 204 0.47 3.23 6.50
CA MET A 204 0.44 1.79 6.23
C MET A 204 1.81 1.21 5.97
N VAL A 205 2.62 1.86 5.13
CA VAL A 205 3.99 1.41 4.84
C VAL A 205 4.80 1.38 6.13
N THR A 206 4.79 2.45 6.91
CA THR A 206 5.53 2.50 8.18
C THR A 206 5.03 1.45 9.18
N GLY A 207 3.71 1.23 9.23
CA GLY A 207 3.07 0.20 10.06
C GLY A 207 3.46 -1.23 9.67
N ILE A 208 3.71 -1.49 8.39
CA ILE A 208 4.11 -2.81 7.88
C ILE A 208 5.63 -3.01 7.96
N LEU A 209 6.44 -2.02 7.60
CA LEU A 209 7.91 -2.10 7.63
C LEU A 209 8.46 -2.23 9.05
N ARG A 210 7.82 -1.63 10.04
CA ARG A 210 8.27 -1.70 11.43
C ARG A 210 8.35 -3.14 11.97
N PRO A 211 7.30 -3.97 11.88
CA PRO A 211 7.34 -5.36 12.32
C PRO A 211 8.06 -6.31 11.35
N THR A 212 8.12 -6.00 10.04
CA THR A 212 8.72 -6.91 9.03
C THR A 212 10.22 -6.72 8.83
N VAL A 213 10.71 -5.48 8.94
CA VAL A 213 12.10 -5.14 8.64
C VAL A 213 12.79 -4.56 9.87
N TYR A 214 12.27 -3.44 10.39
CA TYR A 214 12.97 -2.70 11.44
C TYR A 214 13.21 -3.52 12.72
N LYS A 215 12.15 -4.12 13.28
CA LYS A 215 12.26 -4.91 14.51
C LYS A 215 13.16 -6.16 14.33
N PRO A 216 12.98 -6.98 13.28
CA PRO A 216 13.88 -8.11 13.03
C PRO A 216 15.34 -7.70 12.84
N SER A 217 15.62 -6.68 12.02
CA SER A 217 16.97 -6.18 11.82
C SER A 217 17.58 -5.68 13.13
N LEU A 218 16.84 -4.86 13.88
CA LEU A 218 17.29 -4.36 15.18
C LEU A 218 17.66 -5.51 16.11
N HIS A 219 16.80 -6.53 16.22
CA HIS A 219 17.05 -7.69 17.10
C HIS A 219 18.28 -8.53 16.70
N VAL A 220 18.56 -8.63 15.40
CA VAL A 220 19.78 -9.29 14.92
C VAL A 220 21.01 -8.44 15.27
N PHE A 221 20.95 -7.13 15.03
CA PHE A 221 22.08 -6.25 15.28
C PHE A 221 22.36 -6.04 16.77
N THR A 222 21.35 -5.90 17.64
CA THR A 222 21.55 -5.79 19.09
C THR A 222 22.28 -7.01 19.65
N ARG A 223 21.93 -8.22 19.18
CA ARG A 223 22.63 -9.46 19.52
C ARG A 223 24.09 -9.47 19.06
N LEU A 224 24.40 -8.88 17.92
CA LEU A 224 25.75 -8.80 17.39
C LEU A 224 26.60 -7.72 18.09
N THR A 225 25.99 -6.60 18.48
CA THR A 225 26.69 -5.46 19.08
C THR A 225 26.72 -5.50 20.61
N GLY A 226 26.05 -6.45 21.26
CA GLY A 226 26.02 -6.60 22.71
C GLY A 226 25.34 -5.44 23.46
N ARG A 227 24.49 -4.67 22.76
CA ARG A 227 23.71 -3.56 23.29
C ARG A 227 22.23 -3.81 23.08
#